data_AF-A0A0L7RIQ6-F1
#
_entry.id   AF-A0A0L7RIQ6-F1
#
_cell.length_a   1.000
_cell.length_b   1.000
_cell.length_c   1.000
_cell.angle_alpha   90.00
_cell.angle_beta   90.00
_cell.angle_gamma   90.00
#
_symmetry.space_group_name_H-M   'P 1'
#
loop_
_entity.id
_entity.type
_entity.pdbx_description
1 polymer ?
#
loop_
_entity_poly.entity_id
_entity_poly.type
_entity_poly.pdbx_seq_one_letter_code
_entity_poly.pdbx_strand_id
1 'polypeptide(L)'
;MTSVSPVVIAATARHTATLIFFHGLGDTGHGWASSMGAVRSPHIKVICPTAPIMPVTLNAGFRMPSWFDLRSLEPSGPEDEEGEAIGNKNTPLLQGHGDCDPIVPYRWGQLTASVLKQFMTQTEFKTYEGMMHTSCAEEMSDMKKFIDKVLKP
;
A
#
# COMPACT_ATOMS: atom_id res chain seq x y z
N MET A 1 23.21 -9.54 1.00
CA MET A 1 22.07 -8.80 0.43
C MET A 1 22.41 -7.33 0.45
N THR A 2 22.44 -6.65 -0.69
CA THR A 2 22.68 -5.20 -0.74
C THR A 2 21.38 -4.50 -0.40
N SER A 3 21.26 -3.96 0.82
CA SER A 3 20.15 -3.10 1.20
C SER A 3 20.22 -1.81 0.38
N VAL A 4 19.18 -1.53 -0.40
CA VAL A 4 19.05 -0.26 -1.13
C VAL A 4 18.53 0.78 -0.14
N SER A 5 19.20 1.93 -0.04
CA SER A 5 18.72 3.02 0.81
C SER A 5 17.32 3.49 0.35
N PRO A 6 16.39 3.78 1.26
CA PRO A 6 15.09 4.29 0.90
C PRO A 6 15.20 5.66 0.25
N VAL A 7 14.26 6.00 -0.64
CA VAL A 7 14.11 7.38 -1.10
C VAL A 7 13.45 8.19 0.02
N VAL A 8 14.07 9.30 0.41
CA VAL A 8 13.56 10.17 1.47
C VAL A 8 13.29 11.55 0.92
N ILE A 9 12.04 12.01 1.06
CA ILE A 9 11.62 13.37 0.71
C ILE A 9 11.37 14.11 2.02
N ALA A 10 12.24 15.08 2.33
CA ALA A 10 12.16 15.85 3.56
C ALA A 10 10.90 16.71 3.63
N ALA A 11 10.38 16.88 4.86
CA ALA A 11 9.40 17.92 5.15
C ALA A 11 9.97 19.30 4.80
N THR A 12 9.15 20.19 4.24
CA THR A 12 9.52 21.58 3.90
C THR A 12 9.04 22.58 4.94
N ALA A 13 8.24 22.13 5.91
CA ALA A 13 7.86 22.85 7.12
C ALA A 13 8.31 22.06 8.36
N ARG A 14 7.93 22.53 9.57
CA ARG A 14 8.16 21.78 10.82
C ARG A 14 7.63 20.35 10.66
N HIS A 15 8.52 19.37 10.78
CA HIS A 15 8.18 17.96 10.59
C HIS A 15 7.35 17.46 11.77
N THR A 16 6.10 17.06 11.51
CA THR A 16 5.20 16.53 12.54
C THR A 16 4.56 15.18 12.19
N ALA A 17 4.70 14.72 10.93
CA ALA A 17 4.22 13.41 10.51
C ALA A 17 5.13 12.76 9.45
N THR A 18 5.07 11.44 9.30
CA THR A 18 5.80 10.70 8.27
C THR A 18 4.88 9.73 7.55
N LEU A 19 4.92 9.79 6.21
CA LEU A 19 4.29 8.82 5.33
C LEU A 19 5.36 7.82 4.87
N ILE A 20 5.12 6.53 5.09
CA ILE A 20 5.98 5.46 4.58
C ILE A 20 5.18 4.71 3.52
N PHE A 21 5.71 4.62 2.30
CA PHE A 21 5.00 4.01 1.17
C PHE A 21 5.77 2.81 0.62
N PHE A 22 5.11 1.65 0.59
CA PHE A 22 5.67 0.40 0.07
C PHE A 22 5.13 0.16 -1.34
N HIS A 23 6.02 -0.07 -2.30
CA HIS A 23 5.65 -0.37 -3.68
C HIS A 23 5.23 -1.84 -3.86
N GLY A 24 4.61 -2.17 -4.99
CA GLY A 24 4.24 -3.54 -5.37
C GLY A 24 5.41 -4.39 -5.89
N LEU A 25 5.15 -5.67 -6.17
CA LEU A 25 6.14 -6.63 -6.68
C LEU A 25 6.86 -6.11 -7.94
N GLY A 26 8.18 -6.19 -7.96
CA GLY A 26 9.00 -5.84 -9.13
C GLY A 26 9.32 -4.35 -9.30
N ASP A 27 8.66 -3.47 -8.56
CA ASP A 27 8.89 -2.01 -8.61
C ASP A 27 9.96 -1.56 -7.59
N THR A 28 10.13 -0.26 -7.38
CA THR A 28 11.08 0.33 -6.44
C THR A 28 10.51 1.55 -5.73
N GLY A 29 11.13 1.95 -4.62
CA GLY A 29 10.78 3.20 -3.94
C GLY A 29 10.98 4.45 -4.80
N HIS A 30 11.88 4.39 -5.79
CA HIS A 30 12.09 5.48 -6.76
C HIS A 30 10.89 5.65 -7.69
N GLY A 31 10.25 4.56 -8.12
CA GLY A 31 9.11 4.59 -9.04
C GLY A 31 7.92 5.40 -8.49
N TRP A 32 7.75 5.43 -7.17
CA TRP A 32 6.63 6.08 -6.49
C TRP A 32 6.97 7.38 -5.77
N ALA A 33 8.26 7.71 -5.62
CA ALA A 33 8.69 8.86 -4.84
C ALA A 33 8.07 10.17 -5.33
N SER A 34 7.99 10.39 -6.65
CA SER A 34 7.39 11.61 -7.21
C SER A 34 5.90 11.73 -6.86
N SER A 35 5.13 10.67 -7.07
CA SER A 35 3.69 10.62 -6.77
C SER A 35 3.40 10.81 -5.28
N MET A 36 4.15 10.13 -4.39
CA MET A 36 4.00 10.31 -2.95
C MET A 36 4.47 11.69 -2.48
N GLY A 37 5.50 12.24 -3.13
CA GLY A 37 5.97 13.59 -2.94
C GLY A 37 4.91 14.66 -3.28
N ALA A 38 4.07 14.41 -4.29
CA ALA A 38 2.99 15.31 -4.71
C ALA A 38 1.76 15.25 -3.80
N VAL A 39 1.49 14.11 -3.16
CA VAL A 39 0.35 13.92 -2.27
C VAL A 39 0.55 14.57 -0.90
N ARG A 40 1.80 14.61 -0.43
CA ARG A 40 2.14 15.05 0.94
C ARG A 40 1.85 16.53 1.17
N SER A 41 1.45 16.86 2.40
CA SER A 41 1.46 18.23 2.91
C SER A 41 2.87 18.63 3.42
N PRO A 42 3.22 19.93 3.50
CA PRO A 42 4.59 20.40 3.79
C PRO A 42 5.23 19.88 5.09
N HIS A 43 4.43 19.61 6.13
CA HIS A 43 4.89 19.09 7.43
C HIS A 43 5.16 17.58 7.42
N ILE A 44 4.88 16.89 6.31
CA ILE A 44 4.99 15.45 6.15
C ILE A 44 6.30 15.11 5.42
N LYS A 45 7.12 14.27 6.06
CA LYS A 45 8.25 13.58 5.43
C LYS A 45 7.75 12.31 4.74
N VAL A 46 8.24 12.01 3.54
CA VAL A 46 7.93 10.76 2.84
C VAL A 46 9.14 9.85 2.82
N ILE A 47 8.93 8.56 3.05
CA ILE A 47 9.95 7.50 2.93
C ILE A 47 9.40 6.42 1.99
N CYS A 48 10.09 6.18 0.87
CA CYS A 48 9.77 5.10 -0.07
C CYS A 48 10.91 4.07 -0.04
N PRO A 49 10.85 3.04 0.81
CA PRO A 49 11.81 1.94 0.78
C PRO A 49 11.72 1.15 -0.53
N THR A 50 12.81 0.45 -0.86
CA THR A 50 12.84 -0.52 -1.97
C THR A 50 13.02 -1.91 -1.39
N ALA A 51 12.18 -2.85 -1.82
CA ALA A 51 12.24 -4.23 -1.39
C ALA A 51 13.58 -4.89 -1.77
N PRO A 52 14.09 -5.86 -0.99
CA PRO A 52 15.28 -6.60 -1.36
C PRO A 52 15.05 -7.42 -2.64
N ILE A 53 16.13 -7.66 -3.39
CA ILE A 53 16.09 -8.57 -4.54
C ILE A 53 16.11 -10.02 -4.06
N MET A 54 15.02 -10.74 -4.30
CA MET A 54 14.86 -12.15 -3.94
C MET A 54 14.18 -12.94 -5.07
N PRO A 55 14.37 -14.27 -5.15
CA PRO A 55 13.60 -15.11 -6.06
C PRO A 55 12.11 -15.12 -5.65
N VAL A 56 11.23 -15.18 -6.65
CA VAL A 56 9.77 -15.20 -6.45
C VAL A 56 9.20 -16.46 -7.08
N THR A 57 8.60 -17.31 -6.26
CA THR A 57 8.09 -18.64 -6.64
C THR A 57 7.03 -18.55 -7.74
N LEU A 58 6.06 -17.62 -7.62
CA LEU A 58 5.02 -17.37 -8.62
C LEU A 58 5.63 -17.04 -10.00
N ASN A 59 6.76 -16.34 -10.00
CA ASN A 59 7.49 -15.95 -11.20
C ASN A 59 8.62 -16.94 -11.52
N ALA A 60 8.42 -18.24 -11.31
CA ALA A 60 9.38 -19.30 -11.64
C ALA A 60 10.82 -19.05 -11.10
N GLY A 61 10.94 -18.39 -9.94
CA GLY A 61 12.23 -18.08 -9.31
C GLY A 61 12.97 -16.87 -9.90
N PHE A 62 12.37 -16.11 -10.81
CA PHE A 62 12.96 -14.84 -11.27
C PHE A 62 13.23 -13.90 -10.09
N ARG A 63 14.42 -13.30 -10.09
CA ARG A 63 14.87 -12.41 -9.02
C ARG A 63 14.46 -10.98 -9.31
N MET A 64 13.70 -10.39 -8.41
CA MET A 64 13.19 -9.02 -8.52
C MET A 64 12.95 -8.41 -7.13
N PRO A 65 12.71 -7.10 -7.01
CA PRO A 65 12.30 -6.50 -5.74
C PRO A 65 11.02 -7.16 -5.22
N SER A 66 11.09 -7.80 -4.05
CA SER A 66 9.91 -8.39 -3.39
C SER A 66 10.02 -8.32 -1.88
N TRP A 67 8.90 -8.05 -1.20
CA TRP A 67 8.83 -7.98 0.26
C TRP A 67 8.79 -9.37 0.92
N PHE A 68 8.25 -10.35 0.21
CA PHE A 68 8.13 -11.74 0.60
C PHE A 68 8.12 -12.64 -0.64
N ASP A 69 8.24 -13.95 -0.47
CA ASP A 69 8.15 -14.91 -1.58
C ASP A 69 6.68 -15.15 -1.94
N LEU A 70 6.18 -14.49 -2.98
CA LEU A 70 4.82 -14.71 -3.48
C LEU A 70 4.76 -16.06 -4.20
N ARG A 71 3.94 -16.98 -3.69
CA ARG A 71 3.86 -18.37 -4.18
C ARG A 71 2.69 -18.65 -5.11
N SER A 72 1.52 -18.07 -4.83
CA SER A 72 0.28 -18.30 -5.58
C SER A 72 -0.63 -17.07 -5.53
N LEU A 73 -1.48 -16.92 -6.55
CA LEU A 73 -2.63 -16.01 -6.58
C LEU A 73 -3.95 -16.80 -6.64
N GLU A 74 -3.94 -18.03 -6.17
CA GLU A 74 -5.16 -18.82 -6.02
C GLU A 74 -5.79 -18.54 -4.65
N PRO A 75 -7.12 -18.40 -4.55
CA PRO A 75 -7.80 -18.25 -3.26
C PRO A 75 -7.57 -19.42 -2.30
N SER A 76 -7.22 -20.59 -2.83
CA SER A 76 -6.89 -21.81 -2.07
C SER A 76 -5.38 -22.00 -1.86
N GLY A 77 -4.57 -21.00 -2.21
CA GLY A 77 -3.14 -21.03 -1.95
C GLY A 77 -2.83 -21.13 -0.45
N PRO A 78 -1.60 -21.53 -0.09
CA PRO A 78 -1.20 -21.52 1.32
C PRO A 78 -1.32 -20.10 1.87
N GLU A 79 -2.17 -19.93 2.87
CA GLU A 79 -2.24 -18.72 3.67
C GLU A 79 -1.09 -18.70 4.68
N ASP A 80 -0.66 -17.51 5.09
CA ASP A 80 0.25 -17.35 6.22
C ASP A 80 -0.44 -17.77 7.53
N GLU A 81 0.32 -17.82 8.62
CA GLU A 81 -0.24 -18.12 9.96
C GLU A 81 -1.35 -17.12 10.34
N GLU A 82 -2.40 -17.61 11.00
CA GLU A 82 -3.52 -16.78 11.45
C GLU A 82 -3.00 -15.73 12.46
N GLY A 83 -3.06 -14.46 12.06
CA GLY A 83 -2.66 -13.34 12.89
C GLY A 83 -3.86 -12.72 13.60
N GLU A 84 -3.82 -12.62 14.94
CA GLU A 84 -4.79 -11.84 15.68
C GLU A 84 -4.46 -10.34 15.63
N ALA A 85 -5.44 -9.51 15.27
CA ALA A 85 -5.35 -8.05 15.38
C ALA A 85 -5.42 -7.63 16.87
N ILE A 86 -4.34 -7.82 17.62
CA ILE A 86 -4.21 -7.39 19.01
C ILE A 86 -3.93 -5.87 19.02
N GLY A 87 -4.98 -5.06 19.00
CA GLY A 87 -4.91 -3.60 19.16
C GLY A 87 -5.16 -2.78 17.89
N ASN A 88 -4.96 -1.46 17.97
CA ASN A 88 -5.09 -0.49 16.86
C ASN A 88 -6.44 -0.42 16.13
N LYS A 89 -7.51 -0.95 16.73
CA LYS A 89 -8.87 -0.94 16.14
C LYS A 89 -9.40 0.47 15.79
N ASN A 90 -8.88 1.49 16.46
CA ASN A 90 -9.26 2.89 16.25
C ASN A 90 -8.44 3.60 15.16
N THR A 91 -7.42 2.96 14.60
CA THR A 91 -6.59 3.54 13.54
C THR A 91 -7.46 3.79 12.31
N PRO A 92 -7.54 5.03 11.80
CA PRO A 92 -8.24 5.31 10.55
C PRO A 92 -7.66 4.49 9.40
N LEU A 93 -8.52 3.85 8.62
CA LEU A 93 -8.14 3.01 7.49
C LEU A 93 -8.95 3.40 6.25
N LEU A 94 -8.24 3.65 5.15
CA LEU A 94 -8.80 3.79 3.80
C LEU A 94 -8.29 2.63 2.96
N GLN A 95 -9.20 1.87 2.36
CA GLN A 95 -8.90 0.80 1.41
C GLN A 95 -9.45 1.19 0.03
N GLY A 96 -8.57 1.29 -0.96
CA GLY A 96 -8.92 1.54 -2.37
C GLY A 96 -8.83 0.27 -3.20
N HIS A 97 -9.66 0.14 -4.24
CA HIS A 97 -9.54 -0.95 -5.22
C HIS A 97 -10.16 -0.58 -6.57
N GLY A 98 -9.54 -1.01 -7.67
CA GLY A 98 -10.16 -0.96 -9.00
C GLY A 98 -11.13 -2.13 -9.22
N ASP A 99 -12.26 -1.89 -9.88
CA ASP A 99 -13.25 -2.96 -10.16
C ASP A 99 -12.92 -3.82 -11.38
N CYS A 100 -11.92 -3.42 -12.17
CA CYS A 100 -11.43 -4.11 -13.36
C CYS A 100 -10.01 -4.68 -13.17
N ASP A 101 -9.57 -4.90 -11.93
CA ASP A 101 -8.25 -5.45 -11.62
C ASP A 101 -8.14 -6.94 -12.05
N PRO A 102 -7.26 -7.28 -13.02
CA PRO A 102 -7.10 -8.65 -13.49
C PRO A 102 -6.04 -9.45 -12.70
N ILE A 103 -5.29 -8.81 -11.80
CA ILE A 103 -4.19 -9.44 -11.05
C ILE A 103 -4.64 -9.77 -9.63
N VAL A 104 -5.24 -8.79 -8.94
CA VAL A 104 -5.81 -8.94 -7.62
C VAL A 104 -7.32 -8.78 -7.77
N PRO A 105 -8.11 -9.86 -7.81
CA PRO A 105 -9.54 -9.76 -8.07
C PRO A 105 -10.26 -8.82 -7.10
N TYR A 106 -11.09 -7.91 -7.63
CA TYR A 106 -11.88 -6.96 -6.84
C TYR A 106 -12.66 -7.61 -5.67
N ARG A 107 -13.14 -8.85 -5.89
CA ARG A 107 -13.81 -9.63 -4.84
C ARG A 107 -12.96 -9.83 -3.59
N TRP A 108 -11.64 -9.98 -3.72
CA TRP A 108 -10.73 -10.12 -2.57
C TRP A 108 -10.63 -8.80 -1.79
N GLY A 109 -10.62 -7.67 -2.50
CA GLY A 109 -10.76 -6.35 -1.89
C GLY A 109 -12.04 -6.23 -1.07
N GLN A 110 -13.18 -6.67 -1.64
CA GLN A 110 -14.48 -6.67 -0.95
C GLN A 110 -14.51 -7.59 0.29
N LEU A 111 -13.91 -8.78 0.20
CA LEU A 111 -13.79 -9.71 1.32
C LEU A 111 -12.95 -9.10 2.45
N THR A 112 -11.78 -8.54 2.12
CA THR A 112 -10.91 -7.84 3.07
C THR A 112 -11.66 -6.70 3.76
N ALA A 113 -12.37 -5.86 2.99
CA ALA A 113 -13.16 -4.77 3.55
C ALA A 113 -14.28 -5.27 4.48
N SER A 114 -14.89 -6.42 4.15
CA SER A 114 -15.93 -7.05 4.98
C SER A 114 -15.36 -7.58 6.29
N VAL A 115 -14.15 -8.15 6.27
CA VAL A 115 -13.43 -8.63 7.47
C VAL A 115 -12.99 -7.45 8.34
N LEU A 116 -12.36 -6.43 7.77
CA LEU A 116 -11.90 -5.24 8.50
C LEU A 116 -13.04 -4.55 9.25
N LYS A 117 -14.22 -4.44 8.64
CA LYS A 117 -15.43 -3.85 9.26
C LYS A 117 -15.90 -4.57 10.53
N GLN A 118 -15.49 -5.83 10.75
CA GLN A 118 -15.91 -6.59 11.94
C GLN A 118 -15.17 -6.13 13.20
N PHE A 119 -13.97 -5.55 13.07
CA PHE A 119 -13.13 -5.23 14.22
C PHE A 119 -12.51 -3.82 14.21
N MET A 120 -12.44 -3.15 13.06
CA MET A 120 -11.96 -1.78 12.95
C MET A 120 -13.11 -0.79 13.10
N THR A 121 -12.89 0.29 13.85
CA THR A 121 -13.95 1.28 14.14
C THR A 121 -14.03 2.40 13.11
N GLN A 122 -12.99 2.60 12.30
CA GLN A 122 -12.86 3.71 11.35
C GLN A 122 -12.30 3.21 10.02
N THR A 123 -13.14 2.58 9.20
CA THR A 123 -12.75 2.05 7.88
C THR A 123 -13.59 2.64 6.76
N GLU A 124 -12.94 2.96 5.65
CA GLU A 124 -13.58 3.34 4.40
C GLU A 124 -13.08 2.41 3.28
N PHE A 125 -14.00 1.91 2.43
CA PHE A 125 -13.66 1.15 1.22
C PHE A 125 -14.13 1.93 0.01
N LYS A 126 -13.22 2.25 -0.91
CA LYS A 126 -13.49 2.98 -2.14
C LYS A 126 -13.19 2.10 -3.35
N THR A 127 -14.13 2.10 -4.28
CA THR A 127 -14.01 1.45 -5.57
C THR A 127 -13.79 2.51 -6.64
N TYR A 128 -12.81 2.30 -7.50
CA TYR A 128 -12.51 3.18 -8.63
C TYR A 128 -12.93 2.51 -9.93
N GLU A 129 -13.99 3.03 -10.56
CA GLU A 129 -14.64 2.43 -11.73
C GLU A 129 -13.71 2.36 -12.95
N GLY A 130 -13.64 1.20 -13.59
CA GLY A 130 -12.79 0.93 -14.75
C GLY A 130 -11.29 0.81 -14.43
N MET A 131 -10.88 1.02 -13.17
CA MET A 131 -9.48 0.94 -12.79
C MET A 131 -9.03 -0.52 -12.70
N MET A 132 -7.87 -0.82 -13.30
CA MET A 132 -7.22 -2.14 -13.26
C MET A 132 -6.22 -2.21 -12.09
N HIS A 133 -5.19 -3.05 -12.19
CA HIS A 133 -4.08 -3.12 -11.23
C HIS A 133 -3.11 -1.94 -11.35
N THR A 134 -3.61 -0.73 -11.06
CA THR A 134 -2.90 0.54 -11.21
C THR A 134 -3.51 1.58 -10.27
N SER A 135 -2.96 2.79 -10.28
CA SER A 135 -3.55 3.97 -9.62
C SER A 135 -4.19 4.94 -10.61
N CYS A 136 -5.14 5.76 -10.13
CA CYS A 136 -5.78 6.82 -10.93
C CYS A 136 -5.77 8.18 -10.21
N ALA A 137 -6.07 9.26 -10.93
CA ALA A 137 -6.06 10.61 -10.36
C ALA A 137 -7.09 10.79 -9.23
N GLU A 138 -8.23 10.11 -9.31
CA GLU A 138 -9.26 10.12 -8.27
C GLU A 138 -8.75 9.45 -6.98
N GLU A 139 -8.13 8.28 -7.10
CA GLU A 139 -7.50 7.57 -5.97
C GLU A 139 -6.43 8.42 -5.29
N MET A 140 -5.55 9.05 -6.08
CA MET A 140 -4.50 9.92 -5.56
C MET A 140 -5.09 11.14 -4.80
N SER A 141 -6.19 11.70 -5.30
CA SER A 141 -6.91 12.80 -4.65
C SER A 141 -7.52 12.36 -3.33
N ASP A 142 -8.13 11.18 -3.30
CA ASP A 142 -8.75 10.63 -2.09
C ASP A 142 -7.73 10.24 -1.02
N MET A 143 -6.61 9.64 -1.43
CA MET A 143 -5.47 9.39 -0.55
C MET A 143 -4.95 10.69 0.07
N LYS A 144 -4.84 11.76 -0.72
CA LYS A 144 -4.45 13.08 -0.20
C LYS A 144 -5.43 13.58 0.86
N LYS A 145 -6.72 13.59 0.56
CA LYS A 145 -7.77 14.03 1.51
C LYS A 145 -7.72 13.21 2.80
N PHE A 146 -7.52 11.91 2.69
CA PHE A 146 -7.40 11.01 3.85
C PHE A 146 -6.16 11.33 4.69
N ILE A 147 -4.99 11.48 4.05
CA ILE A 147 -3.75 11.85 4.72
C ILE A 147 -3.89 13.18 5.46
N ASP A 148 -4.42 14.22 4.80
CA ASP A 148 -4.58 15.55 5.41
C ASP A 148 -5.60 15.56 6.55
N LYS A 149 -6.61 14.69 6.49
CA LYS A 149 -7.60 14.51 7.57
C LYS A 149 -6.98 13.86 8.80
N VAL A 150 -6.12 12.85 8.60
CA VAL A 150 -5.56 12.01 9.67
C VAL A 150 -4.28 12.59 10.26
N LEU A 151 -3.38 13.08 9.40
CA LEU A 151 -2.07 13.61 9.78
C LEU A 151 -2.11 15.14 9.80
N LYS A 152 -2.69 15.71 10.86
CA LYS A 152 -2.73 17.16 11.04
C LYS A 152 -1.34 17.72 11.43
N PRO A 153 -1.01 18.97 11.07
CA PRO A 153 0.25 19.61 11.43
C PRO A 153 0.56 19.69 12.92
#